data_AF-A0A364NEQ8-F1
#
_entry.id   AF-A0A364NEQ8-F1
#
_cell.length_a   1.000
_cell.length_b   1.000
_cell.length_c   1.000
_cell.angle_alpha   90.00
_cell.angle_beta   90.00
_cell.angle_gamma   90.00
#
_symmetry.space_group_name_H-M   'P 1'
#
loop_
_entity.id
_entity.type
_entity.pdbx_description
1 polymer ?
#
loop_
_entity_poly.entity_id
_entity_poly.type
_entity_poly.pdbx_seq_one_letter_code
_entity_poly.pdbx_strand_id
1 'polypeptide(L)'
;MDSQCFDTCESLAILSHHHPLPAPKRQHENRCRCIPLYLRVSPRLGYDIRALLLLLVVFLSCSSLAAPVSAIEAHGDRPALLVEDTNLAWTGSALYLDLSPPPIVPRFMPPLQRDDDAPHILTAPPEKRAINTDSGATESDFTIPTAFDTGLSNNFTNSCAKFLNRLRQSEDFVNCHPFSLLIQTSSSFFDASKSALRITQTLDATCGADANQCKPILDNYALELLSDSACKADYDSDNPLVIQAYNGLIAYQPSYQASCLHDDEGNYCFANAVSNTTSPGDAYPYYLPIGQELPGGSRPTCNSCLQQAMGVFASYGNNATQPVSKTYTSAAQQISIACGSSFINVTAAPLKGAATTTSASLTPTTTLILMFVLFFFQ
;
A
#
# COMPACT_ATOMS: atom_id res chain seq x y z
N MET A 1 -19.32 31.30 -55.70
CA MET A 1 -18.89 31.46 -54.30
C MET A 1 -17.82 30.38 -54.05
N ASP A 2 -16.83 30.29 -54.95
CA ASP A 2 -15.54 31.03 -54.97
C ASP A 2 -14.56 30.29 -54.05
N SER A 3 -13.37 29.81 -54.43
CA SER A 3 -12.45 30.06 -55.55
C SER A 3 -11.45 28.85 -55.61
N GLN A 4 -11.25 28.18 -56.74
CA GLN A 4 -10.07 28.21 -57.66
C GLN A 4 -8.66 28.03 -57.04
N CYS A 5 -7.98 26.90 -57.34
CA CYS A 5 -6.81 26.72 -58.25
C CYS A 5 -5.45 26.78 -57.50
N PHE A 6 -4.34 26.12 -57.84
CA PHE A 6 -3.72 25.73 -59.11
C PHE A 6 -2.67 24.61 -58.85
N ASP A 7 -2.52 23.67 -59.80
CA ASP A 7 -1.35 22.79 -59.97
C ASP A 7 -0.34 23.49 -60.91
N THR A 8 0.96 23.53 -60.59
CA THR A 8 2.01 23.53 -61.63
C THR A 8 3.35 23.05 -61.08
N CYS A 9 3.95 22.16 -61.85
CA CYS A 9 5.26 21.54 -61.69
C CYS A 9 6.32 22.36 -62.46
N GLU A 10 7.50 22.58 -61.91
CA GLU A 10 8.71 22.78 -62.72
C GLU A 10 9.96 22.26 -62.00
N SER A 11 10.83 21.66 -62.81
CA SER A 11 11.97 20.82 -62.46
C SER A 11 13.27 21.60 -62.72
N LEU A 12 14.28 21.43 -61.85
CA LEU A 12 15.68 21.53 -62.29
C LEU A 12 16.60 20.68 -61.39
N ALA A 13 17.25 19.72 -62.03
CA ALA A 13 18.16 18.73 -61.46
C ALA A 13 19.62 19.18 -61.55
N ILE A 14 20.46 18.85 -60.56
CA ILE A 14 21.90 18.55 -60.74
C ILE A 14 22.36 17.47 -59.72
N LEU A 15 22.80 16.33 -60.27
CA LEU A 15 23.86 15.35 -59.88
C LEU A 15 24.43 15.36 -58.44
N SER A 16 24.37 14.26 -57.66
CA SER A 16 25.24 13.04 -57.59
C SER A 16 26.01 13.05 -56.25
N HIS A 17 26.31 12.00 -55.47
CA HIS A 17 26.41 10.54 -55.59
C HIS A 17 26.24 9.88 -54.19
N HIS A 18 25.98 8.56 -54.20
CA HIS A 18 26.12 7.56 -53.11
C HIS A 18 24.93 7.29 -52.15
N HIS A 19 24.13 6.29 -52.52
CA HIS A 19 23.46 5.34 -51.62
C HIS A 19 24.27 4.01 -51.65
N PRO A 20 24.18 3.07 -50.66
CA PRO A 20 22.95 2.39 -50.19
C PRO A 20 22.92 2.16 -48.65
N LEU A 21 21.92 1.65 -47.92
CA LEU A 21 20.59 1.05 -48.08
C LEU A 21 19.98 1.02 -46.65
N PRO A 22 18.70 1.41 -46.42
CA PRO A 22 17.99 1.12 -45.17
C PRO A 22 17.01 -0.06 -45.32
N ALA A 23 16.88 -0.88 -44.28
CA ALA A 23 15.95 -2.02 -44.20
C ALA A 23 14.55 -1.58 -43.70
N PRO A 24 13.46 -2.29 -44.06
CA PRO A 24 12.14 -1.69 -44.24
C PRO A 24 11.21 -1.77 -43.02
N LYS A 25 10.51 -0.65 -42.73
CA LYS A 25 9.29 -0.62 -41.89
C LYS A 25 8.09 -1.08 -42.72
N ARG A 26 7.46 -2.18 -42.32
CA ARG A 26 6.16 -2.62 -42.86
C ARG A 26 5.04 -1.80 -42.21
N GLN A 27 4.31 -1.07 -43.05
CA GLN A 27 3.07 -0.40 -42.71
C GLN A 27 1.91 -1.36 -43.00
N HIS A 28 1.17 -1.76 -41.97
CA HIS A 28 0.03 -2.66 -42.10
C HIS A 28 -1.23 -1.83 -42.41
N GLU A 29 -1.73 -1.99 -43.63
CA GLU A 29 -2.94 -1.37 -44.16
C GLU A 29 -4.18 -2.16 -43.68
N ASN A 30 -5.05 -1.50 -42.91
CA ASN A 30 -6.29 -2.06 -42.41
C ASN A 30 -7.38 -2.03 -43.49
N ARG A 31 -7.61 -3.17 -44.14
CA ARG A 31 -8.71 -3.37 -45.10
C ARG A 31 -9.88 -4.08 -44.43
N CYS A 32 -10.89 -3.31 -44.04
CA CYS A 32 -12.19 -3.84 -43.63
C CYS A 32 -12.94 -4.41 -44.84
N ARG A 33 -13.08 -5.74 -44.92
CA ARG A 33 -14.00 -6.42 -45.84
C ARG A 33 -15.28 -6.79 -45.10
N CYS A 34 -16.37 -6.08 -45.39
CA CYS A 34 -17.72 -6.54 -45.03
C CYS A 34 -18.16 -7.62 -46.02
N ILE A 35 -18.44 -8.82 -45.53
CA ILE A 35 -19.07 -9.91 -46.30
C ILE A 35 -20.55 -9.95 -45.91
N PRO A 36 -21.51 -9.72 -46.82
CA PRO A 36 -22.91 -9.90 -46.51
C PRO A 36 -23.29 -11.39 -46.63
N LEU A 37 -23.60 -12.03 -45.51
CA LEU A 37 -24.24 -13.35 -45.48
C LEU A 37 -25.74 -13.20 -45.75
N TYR A 38 -26.16 -13.37 -47.00
CA TYR A 38 -27.56 -13.58 -47.36
C TYR A 38 -27.93 -15.05 -47.07
N LEU A 39 -28.64 -15.30 -45.97
CA LEU A 39 -29.27 -16.59 -45.71
C LEU A 39 -30.63 -16.65 -46.42
N ARG A 40 -30.66 -17.40 -47.53
CA ARG A 40 -31.86 -17.69 -48.31
C ARG A 40 -32.65 -18.78 -47.59
N VAL A 41 -33.73 -18.43 -46.88
CA VAL A 41 -34.59 -19.41 -46.19
C VAL A 41 -35.77 -19.79 -47.09
N SER A 42 -35.85 -21.07 -47.44
CA SER A 42 -36.95 -21.67 -48.21
C SER A 42 -38.29 -21.57 -47.47
N PRO A 43 -39.43 -21.43 -48.17
CA PRO A 43 -40.71 -21.09 -47.56
C PRO A 43 -41.52 -22.35 -47.21
N ARG A 44 -41.00 -23.23 -46.35
CA ARG A 44 -41.80 -24.32 -45.75
C ARG A 44 -41.29 -24.66 -44.34
N LEU A 45 -41.54 -23.76 -43.40
CA LEU A 45 -41.42 -24.03 -41.97
C LEU A 45 -42.48 -23.21 -41.23
N GLY A 46 -43.27 -23.87 -40.38
CA GLY A 46 -44.48 -23.34 -39.74
C GLY A 46 -44.25 -22.05 -38.96
N TYR A 47 -45.31 -21.25 -38.84
CA TYR A 47 -45.30 -19.90 -38.26
C TYR A 47 -44.71 -19.88 -36.83
N ASP A 48 -44.98 -20.91 -36.03
CA ASP A 48 -44.48 -21.01 -34.64
C ASP A 48 -42.97 -21.16 -34.54
N ILE A 49 -42.33 -21.88 -35.47
CA ILE A 49 -40.87 -22.08 -35.47
C ILE A 49 -40.16 -20.79 -35.87
N ARG A 50 -40.76 -20.00 -36.77
CA ARG A 50 -40.25 -18.67 -37.15
C ARG A 50 -40.36 -17.67 -36.01
N ALA A 51 -41.46 -17.68 -35.26
CA ALA A 51 -41.63 -16.83 -34.08
C ALA A 51 -40.61 -17.18 -33.00
N LEU A 52 -40.34 -18.48 -32.78
CA LEU A 52 -39.38 -18.95 -31.79
C LEU A 52 -37.94 -18.57 -32.17
N LEU A 53 -37.54 -18.73 -33.45
CA LEU A 53 -36.24 -18.31 -33.96
C LEU A 53 -36.05 -16.79 -33.89
N LEU A 54 -37.09 -16.00 -34.16
CA LEU A 54 -37.04 -14.55 -34.02
C LEU A 54 -36.88 -14.13 -32.56
N LEU A 55 -37.59 -14.78 -31.62
CA LEU A 55 -37.43 -14.54 -30.19
C LEU A 55 -36.02 -14.90 -29.70
N LEU A 56 -35.45 -15.99 -30.19
CA LEU A 56 -34.10 -16.45 -29.83
C LEU A 56 -33.02 -15.48 -30.35
N VAL A 57 -33.19 -14.96 -31.58
CA VAL A 57 -32.32 -13.90 -32.14
C VAL A 57 -32.47 -12.60 -31.36
N VAL A 58 -33.68 -12.21 -30.96
CA VAL A 58 -33.92 -11.02 -30.11
C VAL A 58 -33.24 -11.20 -28.75
N PHE A 59 -33.35 -12.38 -28.12
CA PHE A 59 -32.71 -12.66 -26.82
C PHE A 59 -31.17 -12.63 -26.90
N LEU A 60 -30.58 -13.18 -27.98
CA LEU A 60 -29.15 -13.13 -28.23
C LEU A 60 -28.67 -11.69 -28.54
N SER A 61 -29.48 -10.89 -29.23
CA SER A 61 -29.18 -9.48 -29.52
C SER A 61 -29.32 -8.57 -28.28
N CYS A 62 -30.27 -8.83 -27.37
CA CYS A 62 -30.42 -8.10 -26.12
C CYS A 62 -29.32 -8.41 -25.10
N SER A 63 -28.73 -9.61 -25.16
CA SER A 63 -27.54 -9.97 -24.36
C SER A 63 -26.26 -9.24 -24.82
N SER A 64 -26.30 -8.55 -25.96
CA SER A 64 -25.17 -7.81 -26.55
C SER A 64 -25.17 -6.31 -26.21
N LEU A 65 -26.17 -5.81 -25.45
CA LEU A 65 -26.36 -4.38 -25.13
C LEU A 65 -26.01 -4.01 -23.67
N ALA A 66 -25.42 -4.94 -22.91
CA ALA A 66 -24.76 -4.65 -21.64
C ALA A 66 -23.26 -4.96 -21.75
N ALA A 67 -22.56 -4.19 -22.58
CA ALA A 67 -21.11 -4.13 -22.54
C ALA A 67 -20.70 -3.09 -21.48
N PRO A 68 -19.86 -3.44 -20.47
CA PRO A 68 -19.17 -2.42 -19.71
C PRO A 68 -18.20 -1.70 -20.65
N VAL A 69 -18.28 -0.38 -20.69
CA VAL A 69 -17.25 0.49 -21.27
C VAL A 69 -16.01 0.34 -20.38
N SER A 70 -15.12 -0.58 -20.75
CA SER A 70 -13.75 -0.57 -20.26
C SER A 70 -12.96 0.41 -21.12
N ALA A 71 -12.68 1.58 -20.57
CA ALA A 71 -11.63 2.45 -21.08
C ALA A 71 -10.30 1.70 -20.92
N ILE A 72 -9.77 1.19 -22.04
CA ILE A 72 -8.38 0.73 -22.12
C ILE A 72 -7.57 1.96 -22.52
N GLU A 73 -6.93 2.57 -21.53
CA GLU A 73 -5.84 3.50 -21.75
C GLU A 73 -4.59 2.65 -22.03
N ALA A 74 -3.99 2.89 -23.21
CA ALA A 74 -2.86 2.13 -23.70
C ALA A 74 -1.61 2.42 -22.84
N HIS A 75 -1.10 1.40 -22.15
CA HIS A 75 0.26 1.40 -21.62
C HIS A 75 1.01 0.16 -22.12
N GLY A 76 2.27 0.39 -22.49
CA GLY A 76 3.03 -0.39 -23.46
C GLY A 76 3.28 -1.86 -23.14
N ASP A 77 3.50 -2.60 -24.23
CA ASP A 77 3.90 -4.00 -24.31
C ASP A 77 4.98 -4.42 -23.29
N ARG A 78 4.67 -5.44 -22.50
CA ARG A 78 5.67 -6.40 -22.01
C ARG A 78 5.06 -7.81 -22.02
N PRO A 79 5.61 -8.78 -22.76
CA PRO A 79 5.03 -10.11 -22.83
C PRO A 79 5.24 -10.88 -21.53
N ALA A 80 4.19 -11.55 -21.08
CA ALA A 80 4.20 -12.51 -19.99
C ALA A 80 5.02 -13.74 -20.38
N LEU A 81 6.06 -14.05 -19.60
CA LEU A 81 6.78 -15.31 -19.70
C LEU A 81 6.03 -16.38 -18.91
N LEU A 82 5.42 -17.32 -19.64
CA LEU A 82 5.11 -18.65 -19.14
C LEU A 82 6.44 -19.33 -18.76
N VAL A 83 6.62 -19.62 -17.48
CA VAL A 83 7.73 -20.43 -17.00
C VAL A 83 7.32 -21.88 -17.15
N GLU A 84 7.82 -22.51 -18.21
CA GLU A 84 7.85 -23.96 -18.37
C GLU A 84 9.14 -24.47 -17.71
N ASP A 85 8.97 -25.39 -16.76
CA ASP A 85 10.05 -26.07 -16.05
C ASP A 85 10.91 -26.84 -17.06
N THR A 86 12.18 -26.44 -17.23
CA THR A 86 13.39 -27.29 -17.29
C THR A 86 14.58 -26.49 -17.86
N ASN A 87 15.70 -26.51 -17.13
CA ASN A 87 17.03 -25.99 -17.47
C ASN A 87 17.31 -24.49 -17.22
N LEU A 88 17.50 -24.13 -15.95
CA LEU A 88 18.28 -22.93 -15.57
C LEU A 88 19.70 -23.35 -15.20
N ALA A 89 20.57 -23.47 -16.22
CA ALA A 89 22.01 -23.44 -16.00
C ALA A 89 22.42 -22.00 -15.69
N TRP A 90 22.79 -21.76 -14.44
CA TRP A 90 23.19 -20.45 -13.92
C TRP A 90 24.55 -20.03 -14.54
N THR A 91 24.55 -19.04 -15.44
CA THR A 91 25.78 -18.40 -15.93
C THR A 91 25.93 -17.04 -15.24
N GLY A 92 26.34 -17.07 -13.97
CA GLY A 92 26.66 -15.91 -13.15
C GLY A 92 27.81 -16.26 -12.21
N SER A 93 28.69 -15.29 -11.94
CA SER A 93 29.92 -15.45 -11.17
C SER A 93 29.70 -16.21 -9.86
N ALA A 94 30.64 -17.12 -9.54
CA ALA A 94 30.59 -18.00 -8.39
C ALA A 94 30.21 -17.27 -7.10
N LEU A 95 29.12 -17.74 -6.47
CA LEU A 95 28.64 -17.29 -5.17
C LEU A 95 29.73 -17.61 -4.13
N TYR A 96 30.47 -16.60 -3.68
CA TYR A 96 31.48 -16.77 -2.64
C TYR A 96 30.75 -16.94 -1.30
N LEU A 97 30.58 -18.20 -0.88
CA LEU A 97 30.11 -18.47 0.48
C LEU A 97 31.21 -18.06 1.45
N ASP A 98 30.89 -17.08 2.29
CA ASP A 98 31.72 -16.73 3.44
C ASP A 98 31.71 -17.89 4.44
N LEU A 99 32.84 -18.60 4.50
CA LEU A 99 33.12 -19.69 5.43
C LEU A 99 33.90 -19.20 6.65
N SER A 100 33.96 -17.88 6.89
CA SER A 100 34.62 -17.33 8.07
C SER A 100 33.96 -17.87 9.34
N PRO A 101 34.74 -18.39 10.30
CA PRO A 101 34.19 -18.78 11.59
C PRO A 101 33.64 -17.54 12.32
N PRO A 102 32.54 -17.69 13.09
CA PRO A 102 31.98 -16.58 13.84
C PRO A 102 33.05 -15.99 14.78
N PRO A 103 33.07 -14.67 14.97
CA PRO A 103 34.01 -14.04 15.90
C PRO A 103 33.82 -14.63 17.30
N ILE A 104 34.92 -15.11 17.88
CA ILE A 104 34.93 -15.63 19.24
C ILE A 104 34.63 -14.46 20.18
N VAL A 105 33.44 -14.47 20.77
CA VAL A 105 33.04 -13.50 21.78
C VAL A 105 33.98 -13.65 22.98
N PRO A 106 34.72 -12.61 23.41
CA PRO A 106 35.49 -12.69 24.64
C PRO A 106 34.53 -12.90 25.82
N ARG A 107 34.61 -14.06 26.47
CA ARG A 107 33.94 -14.28 27.76
C ARG A 107 34.64 -13.45 28.83
N PHE A 108 34.20 -12.20 28.97
CA PHE A 108 34.39 -11.43 30.20
C PHE A 108 33.00 -11.03 30.72
N MET A 109 32.30 -12.01 31.30
CA MET A 109 31.29 -11.74 32.33
C MET A 109 31.79 -12.39 33.62
N PRO A 110 31.95 -11.63 34.72
CA PRO A 110 32.12 -12.19 36.04
C PRO A 110 30.84 -12.93 36.46
N PRO A 111 30.92 -14.00 37.26
CA PRO A 111 29.73 -14.68 37.75
C PRO A 111 28.92 -13.77 38.66
N LEU A 112 27.59 -13.74 38.48
CA LEU A 112 26.67 -13.16 39.45
C LEU A 112 26.72 -14.02 40.72
N GLN A 113 27.32 -13.46 41.77
CA GLN A 113 27.20 -13.95 43.13
C GLN A 113 25.72 -13.84 43.54
N ARG A 114 25.09 -15.00 43.75
CA ARG A 114 23.75 -15.14 44.30
C ARG A 114 23.89 -15.09 45.82
N ASP A 115 23.62 -13.93 46.41
CA ASP A 115 23.42 -13.84 47.86
C ASP A 115 21.92 -14.01 48.15
N ASP A 116 21.58 -15.19 48.65
CA ASP A 116 20.37 -15.48 49.38
C ASP A 116 20.51 -14.85 50.77
N ASP A 117 19.79 -13.77 51.07
CA ASP A 117 19.40 -13.41 52.43
C ASP A 117 18.24 -12.40 52.41
N ALA A 118 17.05 -12.86 52.79
CA ALA A 118 15.91 -12.02 53.11
C ALA A 118 15.95 -11.63 54.60
N PRO A 119 15.50 -10.41 54.95
CA PRO A 119 14.42 -10.35 55.93
C PRO A 119 13.36 -9.27 55.66
N HIS A 120 12.11 -9.73 55.60
CA HIS A 120 10.91 -9.26 56.31
C HIS A 120 10.64 -7.75 56.63
N ILE A 121 9.56 -7.26 55.97
CA ILE A 121 8.45 -6.33 56.35
C ILE A 121 8.73 -4.82 56.58
N LEU A 122 8.12 -3.96 55.74
CA LEU A 122 6.96 -3.07 56.08
C LEU A 122 6.69 -2.03 54.97
N THR A 123 5.40 -1.79 54.79
CA THR A 123 4.67 -1.00 53.78
C THR A 123 5.11 0.49 53.69
N ALA A 124 5.33 1.02 52.48
CA ALA A 124 5.45 2.45 52.18
C ALA A 124 5.02 2.78 50.71
N PRO A 125 4.56 4.01 50.38
CA PRO A 125 3.68 4.34 49.23
C PRO A 125 4.41 4.54 47.88
N PRO A 126 3.68 4.72 46.75
CA PRO A 126 4.28 4.74 45.42
C PRO A 126 4.84 6.13 45.11
N GLU A 127 6.15 6.31 45.22
CA GLU A 127 6.83 7.43 44.57
C GLU A 127 8.22 7.00 44.07
N LYS A 128 8.45 7.20 42.76
CA LYS A 128 9.73 7.21 42.05
C LYS A 128 10.63 5.97 42.19
N ARG A 129 10.49 5.06 41.22
CA ARG A 129 11.51 4.05 40.91
C ARG A 129 12.68 4.73 40.18
N ALA A 130 13.62 5.29 40.92
CA ALA A 130 14.90 5.70 40.36
C ALA A 130 15.73 4.44 40.07
N ILE A 131 16.05 4.21 38.80
CA ILE A 131 17.02 3.20 38.38
C ILE A 131 18.40 3.75 38.70
N ASN A 132 19.21 3.02 39.47
CA ASN A 132 20.60 3.37 39.74
C ASN A 132 21.37 3.37 38.40
N THR A 133 21.74 4.55 37.91
CA THR A 133 22.67 4.73 36.80
C THR A 133 24.10 4.56 37.31
N ASP A 134 24.88 3.73 36.62
CA ASP A 134 26.32 3.61 36.79
C ASP A 134 26.97 4.97 36.47
N SER A 135 27.63 5.59 37.44
CA SER A 135 28.25 6.92 37.34
C SER A 135 29.48 6.98 36.40
N GLY A 136 29.73 5.92 35.62
CA GLY A 136 30.82 5.81 34.64
C GLY A 136 30.39 5.54 33.19
N ALA A 137 29.09 5.44 32.90
CA ALA A 137 28.62 5.39 31.52
C ALA A 137 28.62 6.81 30.93
N THR A 138 29.48 7.06 29.95
CA THR A 138 29.31 8.21 29.05
C THR A 138 27.88 8.13 28.53
N GLU A 139 27.06 9.13 28.87
CA GLU A 139 25.72 9.32 28.35
C GLU A 139 25.79 9.10 26.84
N SER A 140 25.29 7.96 26.36
CA SER A 140 25.04 7.85 24.92
C SER A 140 23.88 8.79 24.70
N ASP A 141 24.19 10.04 24.35
CA ASP A 141 23.22 11.11 24.13
C ASP A 141 22.24 10.62 23.05
N PHE A 142 21.10 10.09 23.51
CA PHE A 142 20.09 9.54 22.62
C PHE A 142 19.24 10.71 22.15
N THR A 143 19.46 11.11 20.90
CA THR A 143 18.63 12.12 20.25
C THR A 143 17.32 11.51 19.79
N ILE A 144 16.20 12.15 20.12
CA ILE A 144 14.87 11.73 19.64
C ILE A 144 14.83 11.76 18.10
N PRO A 145 14.38 10.68 17.44
CA PRO A 145 14.25 10.62 16.00
C PRO A 145 13.41 11.75 15.40
N THR A 146 13.79 12.18 14.20
CA THR A 146 13.07 13.20 13.43
C THR A 146 12.69 12.67 12.05
N ALA A 147 11.55 13.10 11.54
CA ALA A 147 11.08 12.69 10.23
C ALA A 147 12.02 13.24 9.13
N PHE A 148 12.23 12.45 8.07
CA PHE A 148 13.16 12.77 6.97
C PHE A 148 14.62 13.00 7.42
N ASP A 149 15.07 12.29 8.45
CA ASP A 149 16.49 12.26 8.84
C ASP A 149 17.37 11.47 7.86
N THR A 150 16.74 10.63 7.04
CA THR A 150 17.39 9.99 5.89
C THR A 150 17.54 11.04 4.80
N GLY A 151 18.72 11.11 4.20
CA GLY A 151 18.97 12.08 3.12
C GLY A 151 17.88 12.00 2.04
N LEU A 152 17.27 13.15 1.71
CA LEU A 152 16.29 13.22 0.63
C LEU A 152 16.95 12.86 -0.70
N SER A 153 16.22 12.14 -1.56
CA SER A 153 16.61 11.88 -2.95
C SER A 153 16.83 13.20 -3.73
N ASN A 154 17.59 13.14 -4.82
CA ASN A 154 17.73 14.27 -5.74
C ASN A 154 16.65 14.31 -6.83
N ASN A 155 15.70 13.37 -6.82
CA ASN A 155 14.66 13.27 -7.84
C ASN A 155 13.38 14.04 -7.43
N PHE A 156 13.52 15.34 -7.24
CA PHE A 156 12.41 16.25 -6.93
C PHE A 156 12.48 17.50 -7.80
N THR A 157 11.34 18.14 -8.03
CA THR A 157 11.34 19.53 -8.49
C THR A 157 12.02 20.45 -7.46
N ASN A 158 12.56 21.58 -7.94
CA ASN A 158 13.20 22.56 -7.07
C ASN A 158 12.24 23.14 -6.01
N SER A 159 10.95 23.30 -6.34
CA SER A 159 9.92 23.73 -5.39
C SER A 159 9.69 22.69 -4.30
N CYS A 160 9.62 21.42 -4.65
CA CYS A 160 9.40 20.35 -3.68
C CYS A 160 10.60 20.15 -2.76
N ALA A 161 11.81 20.18 -3.30
CA ALA A 161 13.03 20.13 -2.49
C ALA A 161 13.07 21.27 -1.46
N LYS A 162 12.69 22.50 -1.85
CA LYS A 162 12.60 23.64 -0.92
C LYS A 162 11.54 23.43 0.16
N PHE A 163 10.36 22.94 -0.22
CA PHE A 163 9.28 22.63 0.71
C PHE A 163 9.73 21.59 1.74
N LEU A 164 10.28 20.45 1.31
CA LEU A 164 10.71 19.37 2.22
C LEU A 164 11.88 19.80 3.12
N ASN A 165 12.80 20.65 2.63
CA ASN A 165 13.84 21.26 3.46
C ASN A 165 13.23 22.15 4.55
N ARG A 166 12.25 23.00 4.21
CA ARG A 166 11.58 23.86 5.20
C ARG A 166 10.76 23.06 6.20
N LEU A 167 10.04 22.04 5.74
CA LEU A 167 9.23 21.16 6.59
C LEU A 167 10.08 20.56 7.72
N ARG A 168 11.19 19.90 7.38
CA ARG A 168 12.04 19.21 8.37
C ARG A 168 12.86 20.14 9.27
N GLN A 169 13.01 21.41 8.90
CA GLN A 169 13.70 22.43 9.72
C GLN A 169 12.74 23.23 10.60
N SER A 170 11.42 23.06 10.42
CA SER A 170 10.43 23.77 11.21
C SER A 170 10.35 23.21 12.62
N GLU A 171 10.58 24.05 13.63
CA GLU A 171 10.49 23.66 15.05
C GLU A 171 9.07 23.18 15.40
N ASP A 172 8.04 23.85 14.88
CA ASP A 172 6.64 23.47 15.07
C ASP A 172 6.34 22.05 14.57
N PHE A 173 6.99 21.64 13.48
CA PHE A 173 6.87 20.29 12.94
C PHE A 173 7.67 19.27 13.75
N VAL A 174 8.92 19.61 14.09
CA VAL A 174 9.84 18.71 14.81
C VAL A 174 9.34 18.39 16.21
N ASN A 175 8.79 19.39 16.93
CA ASN A 175 8.26 19.23 18.28
C ASN A 175 7.02 18.32 18.36
N CYS A 176 6.36 18.07 17.22
CA CYS A 176 5.19 17.20 17.15
C CYS A 176 5.52 15.72 17.05
N HIS A 177 6.80 15.37 16.85
CA HIS A 177 7.30 13.99 16.75
C HIS A 177 6.34 13.04 16.00
N PRO A 178 5.96 13.35 14.75
CA PRO A 178 4.84 12.68 14.10
C PRO A 178 5.16 11.21 13.78
N PHE A 179 4.67 10.30 14.61
CA PHE A 179 4.84 8.85 14.45
C PHE A 179 4.54 8.36 13.02
N SER A 180 3.49 8.91 12.40
CA SER A 180 3.08 8.62 11.02
C SER A 180 4.18 8.86 9.97
N LEU A 181 5.04 9.85 10.20
CA LEU A 181 6.17 10.16 9.32
C LEU A 181 7.45 9.48 9.80
N LEU A 182 7.67 9.37 11.11
CA LEU A 182 8.82 8.69 11.69
C LEU A 182 8.91 7.23 11.22
N ILE A 183 7.80 6.50 11.29
CA ILE A 183 7.75 5.07 10.94
C ILE A 183 8.04 4.78 9.45
N GLN A 184 8.05 5.80 8.59
CA GLN A 184 8.32 5.65 7.15
C GLN A 184 9.63 6.27 6.70
N THR A 185 10.02 7.41 7.29
CA THR A 185 11.03 8.31 6.71
C THR A 185 12.27 8.47 7.58
N SER A 186 12.28 7.92 8.80
CA SER A 186 13.36 8.10 9.78
C SER A 186 14.16 6.83 9.99
N SER A 187 15.43 6.87 9.59
CA SER A 187 16.42 5.84 9.92
C SER A 187 16.72 5.79 11.40
N SER A 188 16.80 6.94 12.09
CA SER A 188 17.06 6.95 13.52
C SER A 188 15.89 6.35 14.32
N PHE A 189 14.65 6.46 13.82
CA PHE A 189 13.50 5.76 14.38
C PHE A 189 13.63 4.24 14.24
N PHE A 190 14.05 3.75 13.06
CA PHE A 190 14.33 2.32 12.86
C PHE A 190 15.53 1.82 13.68
N ASP A 191 16.51 2.67 13.96
CA ASP A 191 17.61 2.34 14.87
C ASP A 191 17.15 2.34 16.33
N ALA A 192 16.26 3.27 16.71
CA ALA A 192 15.63 3.29 18.02
C ALA A 192 14.75 2.06 18.24
N SER A 193 14.02 1.58 17.23
CA SER A 193 13.14 0.41 17.31
C SER A 193 13.88 -0.91 17.61
N LYS A 194 15.20 -0.95 17.41
CA LYS A 194 16.06 -2.10 17.76
C LYS A 194 16.33 -2.21 19.26
N SER A 195 15.92 -1.23 20.07
CA SER A 195 16.11 -1.19 21.51
C SER A 195 14.80 -0.81 22.20
N ALA A 196 14.30 -1.69 23.08
CA ALA A 196 13.08 -1.45 23.85
C ALA A 196 13.12 -0.13 24.63
N LEU A 197 14.29 0.24 25.17
CA LEU A 197 14.47 1.52 25.88
C LEU A 197 14.34 2.72 24.92
N ARG A 198 15.07 2.71 23.81
CA ARG A 198 15.11 3.85 22.86
C ARG A 198 13.78 4.07 22.16
N ILE A 199 13.09 2.98 21.79
CA ILE A 199 11.77 3.12 21.19
C ILE A 199 10.74 3.66 22.19
N THR A 200 10.82 3.23 23.46
CA THR A 200 9.97 3.76 24.53
C THR A 200 10.23 5.25 24.73
N GLN A 201 11.49 5.69 24.81
CA GLN A 201 11.86 7.11 24.88
C GLN A 201 11.34 7.93 23.69
N THR A 202 11.34 7.34 22.48
CA THR A 202 10.78 7.98 21.28
C THR A 202 9.27 8.10 21.34
N LEU A 203 8.59 7.07 21.85
CA LEU A 203 7.15 7.06 22.05
C LEU A 203 6.73 8.03 23.16
N ASP A 204 7.51 8.16 24.24
CA ASP A 204 7.28 9.16 25.28
C ASP A 204 7.31 10.59 24.71
N ALA A 205 8.29 10.89 23.85
CA ALA A 205 8.36 12.18 23.15
C ALA A 205 7.16 12.40 22.21
N THR A 206 6.77 11.34 21.48
CA THR A 206 5.61 11.40 20.57
C THR A 206 4.32 11.63 21.34
N CYS A 207 4.06 10.83 22.38
CA CYS A 207 2.83 10.86 23.17
C CYS A 207 2.78 12.02 24.18
N GLY A 208 3.92 12.63 24.48
CA GLY A 208 4.01 13.87 25.24
C GLY A 208 3.65 15.13 24.45
N ALA A 209 3.62 15.06 23.11
CA ALA A 209 3.24 16.19 22.27
C ALA A 209 1.73 16.48 22.34
N ASP A 210 1.34 17.76 22.27
CA ASP A 210 -0.07 18.18 22.25
C ASP A 210 -0.67 17.89 20.86
N ALA A 211 -1.38 16.77 20.75
CA ALA A 211 -2.02 16.35 19.51
C ALA A 211 -3.01 17.40 18.94
N ASN A 212 -3.64 18.22 19.77
CA ASN A 212 -4.58 19.25 19.30
C ASN A 212 -3.87 20.43 18.66
N GLN A 213 -2.64 20.73 19.09
CA GLN A 213 -1.79 21.75 18.46
C GLN A 213 -1.11 21.19 17.22
N CYS A 214 -0.64 19.94 17.29
CA CYS A 214 0.11 19.31 16.22
C CYS A 214 -0.74 18.96 15.01
N LYS A 215 -1.98 18.50 15.21
CA LYS A 215 -2.86 18.15 14.10
C LYS A 215 -3.03 19.27 13.07
N PRO A 216 -3.43 20.51 13.42
CA PRO A 216 -3.58 21.58 12.43
C PRO A 216 -2.25 21.98 11.78
N ILE A 217 -1.11 21.89 12.49
CA ILE A 217 0.21 22.15 11.92
C ILE A 217 0.49 21.15 10.78
N LEU A 218 0.30 19.85 11.03
CA LEU A 218 0.52 18.81 10.04
C LEU A 218 -0.50 18.88 8.88
N ASP A 219 -1.77 19.16 9.17
CA ASP A 219 -2.80 19.37 8.14
C ASP A 219 -2.43 20.54 7.21
N ASN A 220 -1.92 21.64 7.76
CA ASN A 220 -1.51 22.80 6.97
C ASN A 220 -0.34 22.46 6.03
N TYR A 221 0.64 21.69 6.51
CA TYR A 221 1.71 21.19 5.65
C TYR A 221 1.20 20.22 4.57
N ALA A 222 0.20 19.38 4.87
CA ALA A 222 -0.41 18.52 3.87
C ALA A 222 -1.11 19.32 2.76
N LEU A 223 -1.82 20.38 3.13
CA LEU A 223 -2.44 21.29 2.17
C LEU A 223 -1.40 22.05 1.34
N GLU A 224 -0.34 22.55 1.98
CA GLU A 224 0.74 23.25 1.29
C GLU A 224 1.49 22.32 0.34
N LEU A 225 1.71 21.05 0.70
CA LEU A 225 2.37 20.05 -0.15
C LEU A 225 1.67 19.91 -1.51
N LEU A 226 0.33 19.97 -1.52
CA LEU A 226 -0.50 19.92 -2.73
C LEU A 226 -0.59 21.25 -3.49
N SER A 227 0.18 22.29 -3.11
CA SER A 227 0.26 23.53 -3.88
C SER A 227 1.29 23.45 -5.01
N ASP A 228 1.04 24.19 -6.10
CA ASP A 228 1.99 24.30 -7.23
C ASP A 228 3.35 24.88 -6.81
N SER A 229 3.39 25.66 -5.73
CA SER A 229 4.61 26.23 -5.15
C SER A 229 5.43 25.24 -4.32
N ALA A 230 4.91 24.05 -4.04
CA ALA A 230 5.55 23.03 -3.23
C ALA A 230 5.79 21.75 -4.05
N CYS A 231 5.08 20.67 -3.74
CA CYS A 231 5.32 19.34 -4.30
C CYS A 231 4.19 18.86 -5.21
N LYS A 232 3.24 19.70 -5.62
CA LYS A 232 2.10 19.25 -6.44
C LYS A 232 2.53 18.50 -7.70
N ALA A 233 3.50 19.02 -8.46
CA ALA A 233 3.99 18.35 -9.66
C ALA A 233 4.61 16.97 -9.36
N ASP A 234 5.37 16.84 -8.28
CA ASP A 234 5.96 15.56 -7.85
C ASP A 234 4.90 14.60 -7.29
N TYR A 235 3.87 15.11 -6.62
CA TYR A 235 2.72 14.34 -6.14
C TYR A 235 1.91 13.78 -7.31
N ASP A 236 1.59 14.61 -8.30
CA ASP A 236 0.86 14.23 -9.51
C ASP A 236 1.67 13.27 -10.40
N SER A 237 2.99 13.21 -10.21
CA SER A 237 3.91 12.27 -10.90
C SER A 237 4.16 10.98 -10.11
N ASP A 238 3.36 10.69 -9.08
CA ASP A 238 3.48 9.52 -8.21
C ASP A 238 4.85 9.35 -7.55
N ASN A 239 5.50 10.47 -7.15
CA ASN A 239 6.76 10.38 -6.44
C ASN A 239 6.55 9.70 -5.06
N PRO A 240 7.20 8.55 -4.80
CA PRO A 240 6.90 7.74 -3.62
C PRO A 240 7.20 8.48 -2.31
N LEU A 241 8.24 9.32 -2.26
CA LEU A 241 8.55 10.06 -1.03
C LEU A 241 7.51 11.16 -0.77
N VAL A 242 7.01 11.80 -1.82
CA VAL A 242 5.98 12.84 -1.71
C VAL A 242 4.64 12.25 -1.31
N ILE A 243 4.27 11.09 -1.87
CA ILE A 243 3.07 10.36 -1.45
C ILE A 243 3.19 9.90 0.02
N GLN A 244 4.34 9.35 0.42
CA GLN A 244 4.59 8.94 1.81
C GLN A 244 4.52 10.14 2.77
N ALA A 245 5.10 11.29 2.38
CA ALA A 245 5.03 12.52 3.14
C ALA A 245 3.58 12.99 3.30
N TYR A 246 2.81 13.05 2.21
CA TYR A 246 1.41 13.44 2.23
C TYR A 246 0.57 12.52 3.12
N ASN A 247 0.67 11.20 2.93
CA ASN A 247 -0.05 10.21 3.72
C ASN A 247 0.33 10.28 5.20
N GLY A 248 1.61 10.46 5.52
CA GLY A 248 2.09 10.61 6.89
C GLY A 248 1.57 11.90 7.55
N LEU A 249 1.47 13.01 6.82
CA LEU A 249 0.94 14.26 7.36
C LEU A 249 -0.56 14.14 7.72
N ILE A 250 -1.38 13.60 6.82
CA ILE A 250 -2.84 13.48 7.04
C ILE A 250 -3.22 12.37 8.02
N ALA A 251 -2.38 11.33 8.14
CA ALA A 251 -2.60 10.19 9.04
C ALA A 251 -2.06 10.42 10.46
N TYR A 252 -1.63 11.65 10.80
CA TYR A 252 -1.07 11.97 12.12
C TYR A 252 -1.93 11.44 13.27
N GLN A 253 -3.23 11.73 13.24
CA GLN A 253 -4.13 11.42 14.35
C GLN A 253 -4.35 9.92 14.60
N PRO A 254 -4.72 9.08 13.59
CA PRO A 254 -4.83 7.64 13.80
C PRO A 254 -3.48 7.00 14.20
N SER A 255 -2.36 7.48 13.64
CA SER A 255 -1.03 7.00 13.99
C SER A 255 -0.64 7.36 15.43
N TYR A 256 -0.85 8.60 15.85
CA TYR A 256 -0.57 9.07 17.21
C TYR A 256 -1.37 8.27 18.24
N GLN A 257 -2.68 8.12 18.01
CA GLN A 257 -3.53 7.39 18.94
C GLN A 257 -3.10 5.93 19.09
N ALA A 258 -2.73 5.26 18.00
CA ALA A 258 -2.26 3.89 18.06
C ALA A 258 -0.86 3.75 18.70
N SER A 259 0.07 4.67 18.42
CA SER A 259 1.41 4.62 19.02
C SER A 259 1.40 4.82 20.54
N CYS A 260 0.40 5.54 21.06
CA CYS A 260 0.25 5.84 22.48
C CYS A 260 -0.60 4.82 23.27
N LEU A 261 -1.00 3.71 22.63
CA LEU A 261 -1.67 2.61 23.32
C LEU A 261 -0.67 1.87 24.22
N HIS A 262 -1.16 1.42 25.37
CA HIS A 262 -0.41 0.65 26.34
C HIS A 262 -1.07 -0.72 26.59
N ASP A 263 -0.26 -1.72 26.93
CA ASP A 263 -0.73 -3.00 27.44
C ASP A 263 -1.19 -2.90 28.91
N ASP A 264 -1.64 -4.01 29.48
CA ASP A 264 -2.12 -4.06 30.86
C ASP A 264 -0.99 -3.87 31.88
N GLU A 265 0.26 -4.10 31.46
CA GLU A 265 1.49 -3.90 32.22
C GLU A 265 2.03 -2.47 32.14
N GLY A 266 1.44 -1.60 31.32
CA GLY A 266 1.83 -0.21 31.13
C GLY A 266 3.00 0.01 30.16
N ASN A 267 3.33 -0.96 29.31
CA ASN A 267 4.29 -0.81 28.22
C ASN A 267 3.57 -0.36 26.94
N TYR A 268 4.24 0.43 26.10
CA TYR A 268 3.67 0.80 24.81
C TYR A 268 3.44 -0.43 23.91
N CYS A 269 2.24 -0.52 23.37
CA CYS A 269 1.85 -1.57 22.44
C CYS A 269 2.75 -1.63 21.20
N PHE A 270 3.18 -0.47 20.68
CA PHE A 270 4.12 -0.44 19.56
C PHE A 270 5.53 -0.93 19.95
N ALA A 271 6.02 -0.55 21.13
CA ALA A 271 7.33 -1.00 21.62
C ALA A 271 7.37 -2.52 21.76
N ASN A 272 6.30 -3.13 22.30
CA ASN A 272 6.15 -4.58 22.37
C ASN A 272 6.09 -5.21 20.97
N ALA A 273 5.36 -4.60 20.04
CA ALA A 273 5.23 -5.10 18.68
C ALA A 273 6.56 -5.15 17.93
N VAL A 274 7.41 -4.11 18.03
CA VAL A 274 8.71 -4.07 17.34
C VAL A 274 9.80 -4.88 18.05
N SER A 275 9.66 -5.11 19.36
CA SER A 275 10.61 -5.92 20.13
C SER A 275 10.27 -7.41 20.16
N ASN A 276 9.07 -7.80 19.69
CA ASN A 276 8.66 -9.19 19.61
C ASN A 276 9.35 -9.93 18.46
N THR A 277 10.50 -10.53 18.76
CA THR A 277 11.27 -11.34 17.79
C THR A 277 10.57 -12.65 17.41
N THR A 278 9.56 -13.09 18.16
CA THR A 278 8.81 -14.32 17.88
C THR A 278 7.68 -14.09 16.88
N SER A 279 7.14 -12.86 16.82
CA SER A 279 6.13 -12.45 15.84
C SER A 279 6.50 -11.09 15.22
N PRO A 280 7.39 -11.07 14.22
CA PRO A 280 7.77 -9.82 13.52
C PRO A 280 6.58 -9.12 12.85
N GLY A 281 5.48 -9.85 12.61
CA GLY A 281 4.26 -9.31 12.02
C GLY A 281 3.47 -8.37 12.94
N ASP A 282 3.81 -8.30 14.23
CA ASP A 282 3.10 -7.47 15.22
C ASP A 282 3.21 -5.97 14.92
N ALA A 283 4.28 -5.54 14.24
CA ALA A 283 4.50 -4.15 13.86
C ALA A 283 3.71 -3.72 12.61
N TYR A 284 3.36 -4.65 11.71
CA TYR A 284 2.73 -4.32 10.42
C TYR A 284 1.39 -3.57 10.52
N PRO A 285 0.49 -3.88 11.48
CA PRO A 285 -0.74 -3.11 11.66
C PRO A 285 -0.53 -1.61 11.85
N TYR A 286 0.59 -1.17 12.43
CA TYR A 286 0.88 0.25 12.66
C TYR A 286 1.20 1.03 11.38
N TYR A 287 1.37 0.33 10.26
CA TYR A 287 1.53 0.94 8.95
C TYR A 287 0.19 1.11 8.19
N LEU A 288 -0.92 0.59 8.71
CA LEU A 288 -2.24 0.77 8.09
C LEU A 288 -2.67 2.24 8.02
N PRO A 289 -2.49 3.09 9.06
CA PRO A 289 -2.92 4.48 9.04
C PRO A 289 -2.38 5.31 7.89
N ILE A 290 -1.13 5.02 7.50
CA ILE A 290 -0.35 5.71 6.48
C ILE A 290 -0.56 5.11 5.08
N GLY A 291 -1.49 4.17 4.94
CA GLY A 291 -1.92 3.63 3.66
C GLY A 291 -1.09 2.46 3.16
N GLN A 292 -0.24 1.86 3.99
CA GLN A 292 0.43 0.60 3.66
C GLN A 292 -0.50 -0.57 4.02
N GLU A 293 -0.69 -1.49 3.08
CA GLU A 293 -1.52 -2.67 3.31
C GLU A 293 -0.82 -3.67 4.23
N LEU A 294 -1.62 -4.42 4.99
CA LEU A 294 -1.10 -5.54 5.76
C LEU A 294 -0.55 -6.61 4.79
N PRO A 295 0.74 -6.97 4.86
CA PRO A 295 1.32 -7.94 3.94
C PRO A 295 0.57 -9.26 3.99
N GLY A 296 0.29 -9.84 2.83
CA GLY A 296 -0.44 -11.11 2.72
C GLY A 296 0.24 -12.21 3.54
N GLY A 297 -0.54 -12.90 4.38
CA GLY A 297 -0.03 -13.96 5.24
C GLY A 297 0.57 -13.49 6.56
N SER A 298 0.58 -12.18 6.85
CA SER A 298 0.93 -11.66 8.17
C SER A 298 -0.06 -12.17 9.22
N ARG A 299 0.48 -12.73 10.30
CA ARG A 299 -0.31 -13.22 11.44
C ARG A 299 0.16 -12.54 12.72
N PRO A 300 -0.20 -11.27 12.95
CA PRO A 300 0.14 -10.60 14.19
C PRO A 300 -0.49 -11.33 15.38
N THR A 301 0.14 -11.20 16.55
CA THR A 301 -0.32 -11.78 17.80
C THR A 301 -1.70 -11.23 18.17
N CYS A 302 -2.66 -12.11 18.40
CA CYS A 302 -4.04 -11.76 18.76
C CYS A 302 -4.15 -11.34 20.24
N ASN A 303 -3.64 -10.14 20.57
CA ASN A 303 -3.65 -9.58 21.92
C ASN A 303 -4.51 -8.30 22.03
N SER A 304 -4.64 -7.78 23.25
CA SER A 304 -5.41 -6.55 23.53
C SER A 304 -4.87 -5.35 22.76
N CYS A 305 -3.54 -5.21 22.64
CA CYS A 305 -2.90 -4.16 21.86
C CYS A 305 -3.35 -4.14 20.39
N LEU A 306 -3.35 -5.31 19.71
CA LEU A 306 -3.81 -5.41 18.33
C LEU A 306 -5.29 -5.04 18.21
N GLN A 307 -6.12 -5.50 19.14
CA GLN A 307 -7.54 -5.19 19.16
C GLN A 307 -7.79 -3.67 19.34
N GLN A 308 -7.07 -3.03 20.26
CA GLN A 308 -7.18 -1.59 20.52
C GLN A 308 -6.68 -0.77 19.33
N ALA A 309 -5.53 -1.13 18.74
CA ALA A 309 -4.99 -0.45 17.56
C ALA A 309 -5.96 -0.51 16.37
N MET A 310 -6.50 -1.71 16.09
CA MET A 310 -7.53 -1.86 15.06
C MET A 310 -8.84 -1.13 15.42
N GLY A 311 -9.15 -0.98 16.71
CA GLY A 311 -10.27 -0.15 17.18
C GLY A 311 -10.07 1.34 16.86
N VAL A 312 -8.86 1.87 17.09
CA VAL A 312 -8.48 3.22 16.68
C VAL A 312 -8.66 3.37 15.17
N PHE A 313 -8.09 2.46 14.38
CA PHE A 313 -8.15 2.54 12.91
C PHE A 313 -9.58 2.45 12.36
N ALA A 314 -10.46 1.67 13.01
CA ALA A 314 -11.87 1.57 12.65
C ALA A 314 -12.57 2.93 12.64
N SER A 315 -12.24 3.79 13.62
CA SER A 315 -12.86 5.11 13.76
C SER A 315 -12.52 6.06 12.61
N TYR A 316 -11.38 5.84 11.94
CA TYR A 316 -10.94 6.61 10.77
C TYR A 316 -11.18 5.89 9.45
N GLY A 317 -11.47 4.58 9.47
CA GLY A 317 -11.64 3.74 8.28
C GLY A 317 -12.78 4.15 7.35
N ASN A 318 -13.79 4.89 7.86
CA ASN A 318 -14.89 5.41 7.04
C ASN A 318 -14.59 6.79 6.41
N ASN A 319 -13.46 7.42 6.76
CA ASN A 319 -13.11 8.73 6.23
C ASN A 319 -12.24 8.60 4.97
N ALA A 320 -12.81 8.92 3.81
CA ALA A 320 -12.15 8.86 2.51
C ALA A 320 -10.82 9.64 2.43
N THR A 321 -10.69 10.69 3.25
CA THR A 321 -9.49 11.54 3.26
C THR A 321 -8.34 10.90 4.04
N GLN A 322 -8.60 9.84 4.81
CA GLN A 322 -7.60 9.12 5.58
C GLN A 322 -7.09 7.92 4.77
N PRO A 323 -5.76 7.69 4.67
CA PRO A 323 -5.22 6.55 3.92
C PRO A 323 -5.72 5.21 4.45
N VAL A 324 -5.95 5.13 5.76
CA VAL A 324 -6.48 3.95 6.45
C VAL A 324 -7.82 3.45 5.91
N SER A 325 -8.63 4.32 5.28
CA SER A 325 -9.90 3.92 4.66
C SER A 325 -9.73 2.90 3.54
N LYS A 326 -8.55 2.90 2.89
CA LYS A 326 -8.21 1.96 1.82
C LYS A 326 -7.64 0.63 2.36
N THR A 327 -6.98 0.67 3.51
CA THR A 327 -6.23 -0.47 4.05
C THR A 327 -6.94 -1.21 5.18
N TYR A 328 -7.88 -0.55 5.87
CA TYR A 328 -8.52 -1.11 7.06
C TYR A 328 -9.29 -2.39 6.78
N THR A 329 -10.18 -2.37 5.79
CA THR A 329 -11.13 -3.47 5.55
C THR A 329 -10.41 -4.78 5.20
N SER A 330 -9.42 -4.72 4.31
CA SER A 330 -8.62 -5.88 3.91
C SER A 330 -7.77 -6.40 5.07
N ALA A 331 -7.14 -5.51 5.85
CA ALA A 331 -6.39 -5.89 7.04
C ALA A 331 -7.28 -6.50 8.13
N ALA A 332 -8.48 -5.93 8.35
CA ALA A 332 -9.42 -6.40 9.36
C ALA A 332 -9.95 -7.80 9.01
N GLN A 333 -10.21 -8.07 7.73
CA GLN A 333 -10.59 -9.40 7.27
C GLN A 333 -9.46 -10.42 7.52
N GLN A 334 -8.22 -10.08 7.16
CA GLN A 334 -7.06 -10.96 7.37
C GLN A 334 -6.83 -11.26 8.85
N ILE A 335 -6.86 -10.24 9.71
CA ILE A 335 -6.71 -10.41 11.16
C ILE A 335 -7.89 -11.22 11.73
N SER A 336 -9.11 -11.01 11.26
CA SER A 336 -10.27 -11.78 11.70
C SER A 336 -10.18 -13.26 11.33
N ILE A 337 -9.59 -13.60 10.18
CA ILE A 337 -9.31 -15.00 9.80
C ILE A 337 -8.30 -15.64 10.77
N ALA A 338 -7.30 -14.88 11.23
CA ALA A 338 -6.27 -15.40 12.14
C ALA A 338 -6.71 -15.43 13.61
N CYS A 339 -7.45 -14.42 14.07
CA CYS A 339 -7.76 -14.17 15.48
C CYS A 339 -9.21 -14.48 15.87
N GLY A 340 -10.08 -14.77 14.90
CA GLY A 340 -11.50 -15.05 15.10
C GLY A 340 -12.43 -13.94 14.59
N SER A 341 -13.66 -14.33 14.26
CA SER A 341 -14.68 -13.45 13.65
C SER A 341 -15.16 -12.31 14.56
N SER A 342 -15.01 -12.44 15.87
CA SER A 342 -15.41 -11.45 16.87
C SER A 342 -14.25 -10.63 17.43
N PHE A 343 -13.03 -10.80 16.92
CA PHE A 343 -11.84 -10.14 17.48
C PHE A 343 -11.83 -8.64 17.17
N ILE A 344 -12.13 -8.26 15.93
CA ILE A 344 -12.16 -6.87 15.46
C ILE A 344 -13.37 -6.64 14.55
N ASN A 345 -13.86 -5.41 14.53
CA ASN A 345 -14.99 -5.04 13.69
C ASN A 345 -14.55 -4.85 12.24
N VAL A 346 -14.94 -5.74 11.33
CA VAL A 346 -14.63 -5.62 9.90
C VAL A 346 -15.43 -4.53 9.18
N THR A 347 -16.35 -3.85 9.89
CA THR A 347 -17.28 -2.86 9.32
C THR A 347 -16.68 -1.45 9.34
N ALA A 348 -15.63 -1.23 8.57
CA ALA A 348 -15.47 0.09 7.93
C ALA A 348 -15.99 -0.08 6.51
N ALA A 349 -16.93 0.75 6.09
CA ALA A 349 -17.49 0.67 4.75
C ALA A 349 -16.35 0.91 3.74
N PRO A 350 -16.04 -0.03 2.84
CA PRO A 350 -15.19 0.28 1.70
C PRO A 350 -15.92 1.31 0.85
N LEU A 351 -15.38 2.52 0.77
CA LEU A 351 -15.81 3.50 -0.22
C LEU A 351 -15.48 2.92 -1.60
N LYS A 352 -16.53 2.52 -2.32
CA LYS A 352 -16.59 2.15 -3.75
C LYS A 352 -15.21 1.92 -4.40
N GLY A 353 -14.75 0.68 -4.44
CA GLY A 353 -13.53 0.35 -5.18
C GLY A 353 -13.00 -1.08 -5.06
N ALA A 354 -13.42 -1.84 -4.05
CA ALA A 354 -13.09 -3.27 -4.00
C ALA A 354 -14.15 -4.05 -4.81
N ALA A 355 -13.80 -4.43 -6.04
CA ALA A 355 -14.52 -5.46 -6.76
C ALA A 355 -14.50 -6.73 -5.92
N THR A 356 -15.58 -6.97 -5.20
CA THR A 356 -15.84 -8.26 -4.57
C THR A 356 -16.07 -9.23 -5.71
N THR A 357 -15.15 -10.17 -5.92
CA THR A 357 -15.42 -11.38 -6.70
C THR A 357 -16.36 -12.26 -5.88
N THR A 358 -17.61 -11.84 -5.77
CA THR A 358 -18.68 -12.69 -5.29
C THR A 358 -18.86 -13.77 -6.35
N SER A 359 -18.39 -14.98 -6.06
CA SER A 359 -18.82 -16.18 -6.77
C SER A 359 -20.32 -16.34 -6.53
N ALA A 360 -21.12 -15.75 -7.41
CA ALA A 360 -22.54 -15.98 -7.45
C ALA A 360 -22.78 -17.47 -7.75
N SER A 361 -23.37 -18.21 -6.81
CA SER A 361 -23.88 -19.54 -7.08
C SER A 361 -25.08 -19.42 -8.03
N LEU A 362 -24.84 -19.74 -9.30
CA LEU A 362 -25.88 -19.83 -10.33
C LEU A 362 -26.66 -21.14 -10.18
N THR A 363 -27.50 -21.26 -9.16
CA THR A 363 -28.52 -22.33 -9.11
C THR A 363 -29.76 -21.84 -8.38
N PRO A 364 -30.75 -21.31 -9.12
CA PRO A 364 -32.04 -22.04 -9.20
C PRO A 364 -32.79 -21.88 -10.54
N THR A 365 -32.15 -21.45 -11.63
CA THR A 365 -32.83 -21.22 -12.92
C THR A 365 -32.76 -22.41 -13.89
N THR A 366 -31.82 -23.34 -13.69
CA THR A 366 -31.65 -24.52 -14.56
C THR A 366 -32.71 -25.60 -14.35
N THR A 367 -33.34 -25.67 -13.17
CA THR A 367 -34.42 -26.63 -12.87
C THR A 367 -35.76 -26.25 -13.49
N LEU A 368 -36.07 -24.94 -13.58
CA LEU A 368 -37.30 -24.43 -14.19
C LEU A 368 -37.32 -24.63 -15.71
N ILE A 369 -36.16 -24.45 -16.36
CA ILE A 369 -36.03 -24.65 -17.81
C ILE A 369 -36.15 -26.14 -18.17
N LEU A 370 -35.60 -27.04 -17.34
CA LEU A 370 -35.66 -28.48 -17.60
C LEU A 370 -37.08 -29.05 -17.41
N MET A 371 -37.87 -28.52 -16.47
CA MET A 371 -39.30 -28.86 -16.34
C MET A 371 -40.14 -28.36 -17.52
N PHE A 372 -39.84 -27.18 -18.05
CA PHE A 372 -40.61 -26.60 -19.16
C PHE A 372 -40.35 -27.35 -20.47
N VAL A 373 -39.11 -27.81 -20.71
CA VAL A 373 -38.78 -28.60 -21.89
C VAL A 373 -39.44 -29.98 -21.84
N LEU A 374 -39.45 -30.65 -20.67
CA LEU A 374 -40.09 -31.98 -20.54
C LEU A 374 -41.62 -31.94 -20.75
N PHE A 375 -42.28 -30.82 -20.44
CA PHE A 375 -43.72 -30.65 -20.61
C PHE A 375 -44.15 -30.47 -22.09
N PHE A 376 -43.26 -29.98 -22.95
CA PHE A 376 -43.54 -29.77 -24.38
C PHE A 376 -43.20 -31.00 -25.26
N PHE A 377 -42.48 -31.99 -24.72
CA PHE A 377 -42.10 -33.22 -25.42
C PHE A 377 -42.87 -34.47 -24.96
N GLN A 378 -43.96 -34.29 -24.20
CA GLN A 378 -45.05 -35.27 -24.01
C GLN A 378 -46.24 -34.86 -24.86
#